data_AF-E4XJC2-F1
#
_entry.id   AF-E4XJC2-F1
#
_cell.length_a   1.000
_cell.length_b   1.000
_cell.length_c   1.000
_cell.angle_alpha   90.00
_cell.angle_beta   90.00
_cell.angle_gamma   90.00
#
_symmetry.space_group_name_H-M   'P 1'
#
loop_
_entity.id
_entity.type
_entity.pdbx_description
1 polymer ?
#
loop_
_entity_poly.entity_id
_entity_poly.type
_entity_poly.pdbx_seq_one_letter_code
_entity_poly.pdbx_strand_id
1 'polypeptide(L)'
;MVKDHLLQQRGANPNSKYLFLKHHHWLNMTDLGLEKATFINVVRDPITRFASRYYFNRFGWGLSSGARRQTWKTDKEKDQTLDECVENGSEECIESLQVMVQYLCGTEAACGTKEGDGIEHDDGEVRRTDWTKTARATEKAKHNILSDYYMIGILGKNAPLFYN
;
A
#
# COMPACT_ATOMS: atom_id res chain seq x y z
N MET A 1 15.52 -1.00 12.21
CA MET A 1 15.68 -0.38 10.86
C MET A 1 14.96 0.96 10.71
N VAL A 2 13.62 1.09 10.87
CA VAL A 2 12.96 2.42 10.86
C VAL A 2 13.19 3.20 12.16
N LYS A 3 13.05 2.53 13.31
CA LYS A 3 13.27 3.14 14.64
C LYS A 3 14.64 3.81 14.77
N ASP A 4 15.71 3.06 14.52
CA ASP A 4 17.10 3.53 14.71
C ASP A 4 17.42 4.73 13.82
N HIS A 5 16.93 4.69 12.58
CA HIS A 5 17.07 5.80 11.65
C HIS A 5 16.34 7.05 12.16
N LEU A 6 15.10 6.91 12.64
CA LEU A 6 14.33 8.04 13.18
C LEU A 6 14.98 8.61 14.45
N LEU A 7 15.49 7.76 15.34
CA LEU A 7 16.22 8.19 16.54
C LEU A 7 17.49 8.95 16.18
N GLN A 8 18.28 8.44 15.23
CA GLN A 8 19.48 9.11 14.77
C GLN A 8 19.16 10.48 14.15
N GLN A 9 18.15 10.55 13.29
CA GLN A 9 17.75 11.80 12.64
C GLN A 9 17.26 12.83 13.67
N ARG A 10 16.45 12.39 14.66
CA ARG A 10 15.95 13.26 15.72
C ARG A 10 17.08 13.75 16.63
N GLY A 11 18.01 12.88 17.01
CA GLY A 11 19.16 13.24 17.84
C GLY A 11 20.07 14.28 17.17
N ALA A 12 20.29 14.15 15.85
CA ALA A 12 21.10 15.11 15.10
C ALA A 12 20.43 16.49 14.90
N ASN A 13 19.11 16.56 15.01
CA ASN A 13 18.32 17.72 14.58
C ASN A 13 17.06 17.90 15.47
N PRO A 14 17.21 18.12 16.78
CA PRO A 14 16.13 17.98 17.77
C PRO A 14 14.91 18.88 17.54
N ASN A 15 15.11 20.07 16.98
CA ASN A 15 14.05 21.07 16.77
C ASN A 15 13.50 21.09 15.33
N SER A 16 13.97 20.20 14.45
CA SER A 16 13.55 20.18 13.05
C SER A 16 12.21 19.47 12.86
N LYS A 17 11.43 19.96 11.88
CA LYS A 17 10.25 19.25 11.37
C LYS A 17 10.68 18.35 10.23
N TYR A 18 10.15 17.13 10.18
CA TYR A 18 10.45 16.16 9.13
C TYR A 18 9.17 15.69 8.48
N LEU A 19 9.26 15.44 7.18
CA LEU A 19 8.29 14.65 6.45
C LEU A 19 8.93 13.32 6.11
N PHE A 20 8.40 12.23 6.68
CA PHE A 20 8.81 10.89 6.32
C PHE A 20 7.83 10.32 5.31
N LEU A 21 8.31 10.01 4.10
CA LEU A 21 7.53 9.40 3.03
C LEU A 21 8.11 8.02 2.70
N LYS A 22 7.32 6.98 2.91
CA LYS A 22 7.72 5.60 2.59
C LYS A 22 6.51 4.73 2.30
N HIS A 23 6.73 3.66 1.55
CA HIS A 23 5.83 2.51 1.50
C HIS A 23 5.99 1.70 2.79
N HIS A 24 5.27 2.08 3.85
CA HIS A 24 5.28 1.35 5.13
C HIS A 24 3.87 1.18 5.67
N HIS A 25 3.64 0.11 6.42
CA HIS A 25 2.40 -0.08 7.15
C HIS A 25 2.32 0.89 8.33
N TRP A 26 1.10 1.18 8.76
CA TRP A 26 0.85 1.88 10.01
C TRP A 26 1.59 1.18 11.16
N LEU A 27 2.20 1.98 12.02
CA LEU A 27 2.89 1.47 13.19
C LEU A 27 2.73 2.48 14.32
N ASN A 28 2.53 1.96 15.52
CA ASN A 28 2.46 2.78 16.70
C ASN A 28 3.87 3.23 17.10
N MET A 29 4.18 4.51 16.90
CA MET A 29 5.49 5.09 17.21
C MET A 29 5.81 5.02 18.70
N THR A 30 4.80 5.13 19.57
CA THR A 30 5.02 5.13 21.02
C THR A 30 5.47 3.77 21.54
N ASP A 31 5.02 2.68 20.92
CA ASP A 31 5.45 1.31 21.25
C ASP A 31 6.94 1.10 20.94
N LEU A 32 7.49 1.93 20.06
CA LEU A 32 8.91 1.97 19.74
C LEU A 32 9.70 2.96 20.61
N GLY A 33 9.06 3.65 21.57
CA GLY A 33 9.68 4.70 22.37
C GLY A 33 9.96 5.98 21.60
N LEU A 34 9.23 6.22 20.50
CA LEU A 34 9.30 7.44 19.70
C LEU A 34 8.12 8.36 20.03
N GLU A 35 8.27 9.65 19.71
CA GLU A 35 7.15 10.60 19.78
C GLU A 35 6.01 10.21 18.82
N LYS A 36 4.76 10.53 19.18
CA LYS A 36 3.62 10.28 18.30
C LYS A 36 3.77 11.13 17.03
N ALA A 37 3.81 10.46 15.88
CA ALA A 37 3.85 11.13 14.59
C ALA A 37 2.46 11.58 14.14
N THR A 38 2.42 12.64 13.31
CA THR A 38 1.21 13.03 12.57
C THR A 38 1.14 12.19 11.30
N PHE A 39 0.23 11.21 11.26
CA PHE A 39 0.03 10.39 10.07
C PHE A 39 -0.94 11.05 9.09
N ILE A 40 -0.54 11.11 7.83
CA ILE A 40 -1.39 11.48 6.70
C ILE A 40 -1.24 10.42 5.62
N ASN A 41 -2.29 10.18 4.85
CA ASN A 41 -2.21 9.26 3.71
C ASN A 41 -3.13 9.71 2.57
N VAL A 42 -2.94 9.12 1.40
CA VAL A 42 -3.85 9.27 0.26
C VAL A 42 -4.21 7.88 -0.24
N VAL A 43 -5.50 7.56 -0.23
CA VAL A 43 -6.04 6.30 -0.75
C VAL A 43 -6.65 6.53 -2.13
N ARG A 44 -6.85 5.45 -2.88
CA ARG A 44 -7.49 5.49 -4.21
C ARG A 44 -8.56 4.41 -4.26
N ASP A 45 -9.59 4.65 -5.06
CA ASP A 45 -10.57 3.63 -5.41
C ASP A 45 -9.87 2.29 -5.79
N PRO A 46 -10.28 1.14 -5.20
CA PRO A 46 -9.60 -0.13 -5.39
C PRO A 46 -9.48 -0.57 -6.85
N ILE A 47 -10.52 -0.33 -7.67
CA ILE A 47 -10.57 -0.77 -9.07
C ILE A 47 -9.58 0.04 -9.91
N THR A 48 -9.66 1.37 -9.82
CA THR A 48 -8.75 2.24 -10.57
C THR A 48 -7.30 2.11 -10.09
N ARG A 49 -7.07 1.82 -8.81
CA ARG A 49 -5.73 1.51 -8.28
C ARG A 49 -5.20 0.20 -8.86
N PHE A 50 -6.04 -0.83 -8.90
CA PHE A 50 -5.69 -2.13 -9.46
C PHE A 50 -5.31 -1.99 -10.95
N ALA A 51 -6.15 -1.34 -11.76
CA ALA A 51 -5.86 -1.06 -13.16
C ALA A 51 -4.55 -0.26 -13.33
N SER A 52 -4.33 0.76 -12.50
CA SER A 52 -3.09 1.53 -12.51
C SER A 52 -1.87 0.66 -12.22
N ARG A 53 -1.96 -0.31 -11.30
CA ARG A 53 -0.84 -1.22 -11.01
C ARG A 53 -0.63 -2.25 -12.13
N TYR A 54 -1.72 -2.76 -12.71
CA TYR A 54 -1.66 -3.70 -13.84
C TYR A 54 -0.83 -3.14 -15.00
N TYR A 55 -1.12 -1.91 -15.41
CA TYR A 55 -0.38 -1.24 -16.48
C TYR A 55 0.98 -0.71 -16.04
N PHE A 56 1.12 -0.30 -14.77
CA PHE A 56 2.43 0.07 -14.22
C PHE A 56 3.43 -1.09 -14.31
N ASN A 57 3.02 -2.31 -13.99
CA ASN A 57 3.87 -3.50 -14.07
C ASN A 57 4.34 -3.81 -15.51
N ARG A 58 3.57 -3.38 -16.53
CA ARG A 58 3.84 -3.62 -17.96
C ARG A 58 4.68 -2.50 -18.59
N PHE A 59 4.42 -1.25 -18.22
CA PHE A 59 4.95 -0.08 -18.93
C PHE A 59 5.82 0.84 -18.07
N GLY A 60 5.84 0.67 -16.74
CA GLY A 60 6.59 1.52 -15.81
C GLY A 60 6.05 2.95 -15.71
N TRP A 61 6.91 3.88 -15.28
CA TRP A 61 6.57 5.31 -15.16
C TRP A 61 6.98 6.04 -16.45
N GLY A 62 6.06 6.23 -17.41
CA GLY A 62 6.35 6.84 -18.72
C GLY A 62 6.43 8.37 -18.75
N LEU A 63 6.30 9.08 -17.62
CA LEU A 63 6.10 10.54 -17.58
C LEU A 63 7.36 11.37 -17.27
N SER A 64 8.54 10.77 -17.12
CA SER A 64 9.78 11.51 -16.82
C SER A 64 10.97 11.05 -17.66
N SER A 65 11.75 12.01 -18.16
CA SER A 65 13.03 11.76 -18.83
C SER A 65 13.97 11.02 -17.87
N GLY A 66 14.38 9.80 -18.22
CA GLY A 66 15.15 8.90 -17.34
C GLY A 66 14.36 7.73 -16.75
N ALA A 67 13.10 7.54 -17.19
CA ALA A 67 12.24 6.44 -16.77
C ALA A 67 12.90 5.05 -16.85
N ARG A 68 12.86 4.30 -15.74
CA ARG A 68 13.08 2.86 -15.77
C ARG A 68 11.97 2.21 -16.58
N ARG A 69 12.30 1.75 -17.79
CA ARG A 69 11.53 0.77 -18.57
C ARG A 69 11.64 -0.65 -17.97
N GLN A 70 11.87 -0.78 -16.66
CA GLN A 70 12.03 -2.10 -16.04
C GLN A 70 10.66 -2.72 -15.85
N THR A 71 10.23 -3.35 -16.92
CA THR A 71 9.14 -4.31 -16.97
C THR A 71 9.75 -5.70 -16.87
N TRP A 72 9.18 -6.53 -16.00
CA TRP A 72 9.49 -7.96 -15.92
C TRP A 72 8.57 -8.79 -16.83
N LYS A 73 7.66 -8.11 -17.54
CA LYS A 73 6.69 -8.70 -18.46
C LYS A 73 7.27 -8.81 -19.87
N THR A 74 7.04 -9.96 -20.50
CA THR A 74 7.31 -10.23 -21.91
C THR A 74 6.45 -9.32 -22.81
N ASP A 75 6.83 -9.18 -24.08
CA ASP A 75 6.05 -8.34 -25.00
C ASP A 75 4.62 -8.84 -25.18
N LYS A 76 4.43 -10.17 -25.26
CA LYS A 76 3.09 -10.79 -25.26
C LYS A 76 2.27 -10.42 -24.02
N GLU A 77 2.86 -10.40 -22.84
CA GLU A 77 2.14 -10.02 -21.61
C GLU A 77 1.81 -8.53 -21.55
N LYS A 78 2.63 -7.66 -22.16
CA LYS A 78 2.35 -6.22 -22.26
C LYS A 78 1.18 -5.94 -23.18
N ASP A 79 1.06 -6.70 -24.26
CA ASP A 79 0.00 -6.53 -25.26
C ASP A 79 -1.37 -6.98 -24.73
N GLN A 80 -1.40 -7.82 -23.69
CA GLN A 80 -2.63 -8.21 -23.01
C GLN A 80 -3.26 -7.02 -22.29
N THR A 81 -4.54 -6.78 -22.58
CA THR A 81 -5.38 -5.80 -21.89
C THR A 81 -5.83 -6.32 -20.53
N LEU A 82 -6.26 -5.39 -19.66
CA LEU A 82 -6.77 -5.79 -18.35
C LEU A 82 -8.05 -6.63 -18.46
N ASP A 83 -8.94 -6.27 -19.38
CA ASP A 83 -10.19 -7.00 -19.61
C ASP A 83 -9.90 -8.44 -20.06
N GLU A 84 -9.03 -8.65 -21.05
CA GLU A 84 -8.59 -9.99 -21.47
C GLU A 84 -7.94 -10.78 -20.33
N CYS A 85 -7.21 -10.12 -19.44
CA CYS A 85 -6.60 -10.77 -18.28
C CYS A 85 -7.63 -11.29 -17.27
N VAL A 86 -8.69 -10.51 -17.03
CA VAL A 86 -9.80 -10.89 -16.16
C VAL A 86 -10.62 -12.01 -16.81
N GLU A 87 -10.95 -11.88 -18.10
CA GLU A 87 -11.71 -12.88 -18.86
C GLU A 87 -10.98 -14.23 -18.92
N ASN A 88 -9.66 -14.21 -19.10
CA ASN A 88 -8.83 -15.41 -19.10
C ASN A 88 -8.61 -16.01 -17.70
N GLY A 89 -9.09 -15.37 -16.63
CA GLY A 89 -8.92 -15.85 -15.26
C GLY A 89 -7.44 -15.91 -14.83
N SER A 90 -6.60 -15.03 -15.34
CA SER A 90 -5.16 -15.04 -15.02
C SER A 90 -4.94 -14.63 -13.56
N GLU A 91 -4.04 -15.33 -12.88
CA GLU A 91 -3.78 -15.18 -11.43
C GLU A 91 -3.49 -13.72 -11.02
N GLU A 92 -2.72 -12.98 -11.81
CA GLU A 92 -2.40 -11.56 -11.53
C GLU A 92 -3.64 -10.64 -11.53
N CYS A 93 -4.75 -11.09 -12.11
CA CYS A 93 -5.98 -10.32 -12.29
C CYS A 93 -7.18 -10.80 -11.47
N ILE A 94 -7.18 -12.06 -11.03
CA ILE A 94 -8.26 -12.60 -10.20
C ILE A 94 -7.94 -12.53 -8.70
N GLU A 95 -6.67 -12.50 -8.32
CA GLU A 95 -6.29 -12.39 -6.91
C GLU A 95 -6.29 -10.94 -6.44
N SER A 96 -7.10 -10.67 -5.42
CA SER A 96 -7.26 -9.32 -4.88
C SER A 96 -6.04 -8.87 -4.07
N LEU A 97 -5.34 -7.85 -4.57
CA LEU A 97 -4.28 -7.18 -3.83
C LEU A 97 -4.88 -6.23 -2.77
N GLN A 98 -5.18 -6.76 -1.58
CA GLN A 98 -5.70 -6.04 -0.39
C GLN A 98 -4.66 -5.13 0.30
N VAL A 99 -3.80 -4.51 -0.49
CA VAL A 99 -2.63 -3.75 -0.02
C VAL A 99 -3.05 -2.56 0.84
N MET A 100 -4.11 -1.84 0.49
CA MET A 100 -4.52 -0.66 1.28
C MET A 100 -4.99 -1.05 2.69
N VAL A 101 -5.69 -2.18 2.83
CA VAL A 101 -6.13 -2.70 4.12
C VAL A 101 -4.92 -3.01 4.99
N GLN A 102 -3.92 -3.73 4.46
CA GLN A 102 -2.70 -4.04 5.20
C GLN A 102 -1.94 -2.79 5.65
N TYR A 103 -1.77 -1.82 4.75
CA TYR A 103 -1.05 -0.58 5.03
C TYR A 103 -1.70 0.24 6.14
N LEU A 104 -3.03 0.26 6.22
CA LEU A 104 -3.77 1.03 7.20
C LEU A 104 -4.00 0.24 8.51
N CYS A 105 -4.06 -1.09 8.44
CA CYS A 105 -4.19 -1.95 9.61
C CYS A 105 -2.91 -1.96 10.46
N GLY A 106 -1.75 -2.13 9.80
CA GLY A 106 -0.45 -2.02 10.44
C GLY A 106 0.43 -3.27 10.38
N THR A 107 1.37 -3.36 11.32
CA THR A 107 2.42 -4.40 11.35
C THR A 107 2.07 -5.62 12.21
N GLU A 108 0.93 -5.62 12.89
CA GLU A 108 0.50 -6.76 13.72
C GLU A 108 0.17 -7.98 12.85
N ALA A 109 0.38 -9.20 13.36
CA ALA A 109 0.07 -10.44 12.63
C ALA A 109 -1.40 -10.52 12.20
N ALA A 110 -2.31 -9.91 12.98
CA ALA A 110 -3.74 -9.81 12.67
C ALA A 110 -4.05 -9.00 11.40
N CYS A 111 -3.08 -8.21 10.89
CA CYS A 111 -3.22 -7.42 9.67
C CYS A 111 -2.89 -8.20 8.38
N GLY A 112 -2.45 -9.45 8.47
CA GLY A 112 -2.22 -10.30 7.31
C GLY A 112 -3.53 -10.65 6.60
N THR A 113 -3.60 -10.52 5.28
CA THR A 113 -4.83 -10.80 4.49
C THR A 113 -4.73 -12.05 3.62
N LYS A 114 -3.61 -12.78 3.73
CA LYS A 114 -3.33 -13.99 2.96
C LYS A 114 -3.54 -15.23 3.82
N GLU A 115 -3.82 -16.36 3.18
CA GLU A 115 -3.82 -17.68 3.80
C GLU A 115 -2.45 -17.98 4.46
N GLY A 116 -2.41 -18.94 5.38
CA GLY A 116 -1.20 -19.30 6.16
C GLY A 116 -1.12 -18.65 7.54
N ASP A 117 0.02 -18.72 8.20
CA ASP A 117 0.25 -18.20 9.56
C ASP A 117 0.80 -16.76 9.58
N GLY A 118 1.01 -16.15 8.41
CA GLY A 118 1.61 -14.82 8.28
C GLY A 118 3.14 -14.83 8.34
N ILE A 119 3.77 -16.00 8.40
CA ILE A 119 5.22 -16.19 8.27
C ILE A 119 5.50 -16.45 6.78
N GLU A 120 6.49 -15.78 6.19
CA GLU A 120 6.95 -16.13 4.84
C GLU A 120 7.53 -17.55 4.88
N HIS A 121 6.88 -18.47 4.17
CA HIS A 121 7.39 -19.82 3.90
C HIS A 121 7.80 -19.82 2.44
N ASP A 122 9.03 -20.25 2.15
CA ASP A 122 9.55 -20.40 0.78
C ASP A 122 9.13 -21.77 0.23
N ASP A 123 7.83 -22.03 0.23
CA ASP A 123 7.21 -23.28 -0.23
C ASP A 123 6.74 -23.19 -1.70
N GLY A 124 6.87 -22.01 -2.31
CA GLY A 124 6.39 -21.74 -3.67
C GLY A 124 4.87 -21.72 -3.78
N GLU A 125 4.13 -21.72 -2.67
CA GLU A 125 2.67 -21.71 -2.69
C GLU A 125 2.14 -20.28 -2.85
N VAL A 126 1.32 -20.06 -3.89
CA VAL A 126 0.67 -18.75 -4.06
C VAL A 126 -0.46 -18.62 -3.05
N ARG A 127 -0.24 -17.80 -2.02
CA ARG A 127 -1.21 -17.60 -0.96
C ARG A 127 -2.41 -16.80 -1.48
N ARG A 128 -3.56 -17.45 -1.49
CA ARG A 128 -4.84 -16.82 -1.82
C ARG A 128 -5.28 -15.89 -0.71
N THR A 129 -6.24 -15.05 -1.05
CA THR A 129 -6.78 -14.05 -0.13
C THR A 129 -7.73 -14.71 0.89
N ASP A 130 -7.41 -14.56 2.18
CA ASP A 130 -8.28 -14.99 3.28
C ASP A 130 -9.24 -13.85 3.63
N TRP A 131 -10.50 -13.99 3.23
CA TRP A 131 -11.53 -12.97 3.44
C TRP A 131 -11.91 -12.77 4.91
N THR A 132 -11.75 -13.81 5.74
CA THR A 132 -12.02 -13.69 7.19
C THR A 132 -10.95 -12.84 7.85
N LYS A 133 -9.68 -13.08 7.53
CA LYS A 133 -8.59 -12.22 8.01
C LYS A 133 -8.68 -10.82 7.43
N THR A 134 -8.99 -10.71 6.14
CA THR A 134 -9.18 -9.41 5.47
C THR A 134 -10.26 -8.58 6.17
N ALA A 135 -11.40 -9.20 6.54
CA ALA A 135 -12.45 -8.51 7.28
C ALA A 135 -11.96 -8.00 8.65
N ARG A 136 -11.23 -8.83 9.41
CA ARG A 136 -10.65 -8.42 10.70
C ARG A 136 -9.65 -7.28 10.56
N ALA A 137 -8.73 -7.38 9.59
CA ALA A 137 -7.76 -6.34 9.28
C ALA A 137 -8.45 -5.05 8.82
N THR A 138 -9.58 -5.16 8.11
CA THR A 138 -10.38 -4.03 7.67
C THR A 138 -10.99 -3.26 8.84
N GLU A 139 -11.52 -3.95 9.85
CA GLU A 139 -12.04 -3.27 11.04
C GLU A 139 -10.94 -2.54 11.83
N LYS A 140 -9.77 -3.17 11.97
CA LYS A 140 -8.60 -2.50 12.59
C LYS A 140 -8.12 -1.31 11.77
N ALA A 141 -8.06 -1.44 10.44
CA ALA A 141 -7.72 -0.33 9.56
C ALA A 141 -8.71 0.84 9.73
N LYS A 142 -10.02 0.58 9.75
CA LYS A 142 -11.04 1.62 10.00
C LYS A 142 -10.81 2.31 11.34
N HIS A 143 -10.54 1.55 12.40
CA HIS A 143 -10.22 2.10 13.70
C HIS A 143 -9.01 3.05 13.61
N ASN A 144 -7.88 2.59 13.07
CA ASN A 144 -6.66 3.38 12.96
C ASN A 144 -6.88 4.66 12.13
N ILE A 145 -7.64 4.58 11.03
CA ILE A 145 -8.00 5.74 10.20
C ILE A 145 -8.69 6.82 11.04
N LEU A 146 -9.59 6.42 11.93
CA LEU A 146 -10.36 7.35 12.76
C LEU A 146 -9.57 7.85 13.97
N SER A 147 -8.68 7.04 14.54
CA SER A 147 -7.97 7.37 15.79
C SER A 147 -6.59 8.01 15.59
N ASP A 148 -5.88 7.63 14.53
CA ASP A 148 -4.43 7.86 14.41
C ASP A 148 -4.00 8.58 13.15
N TYR A 149 -4.84 8.66 12.12
CA TYR A 149 -4.59 9.49 10.95
C TYR A 149 -5.20 10.87 11.16
N TYR A 150 -4.38 11.90 10.95
CA TYR A 150 -4.84 13.29 10.94
C TYR A 150 -5.77 13.55 9.74
N MET A 151 -5.41 13.02 8.58
CA MET A 151 -6.26 13.06 7.39
C MET A 151 -5.93 11.93 6.41
N ILE A 152 -6.94 11.51 5.66
CA ILE A 152 -6.78 10.63 4.50
C ILE A 152 -7.44 11.27 3.28
N GLY A 153 -6.63 11.64 2.29
CA GLY A 153 -7.12 12.10 0.99
C GLY A 153 -7.60 10.94 0.12
N ILE A 154 -8.49 11.23 -0.84
CA ILE A 154 -8.93 10.26 -1.85
C ILE A 154 -8.48 10.73 -3.22
N LEU A 155 -7.56 10.01 -3.85
CA LEU A 155 -7.07 10.29 -5.19
C LEU A 155 -8.16 10.01 -6.24
N GLY A 156 -8.33 10.93 -7.19
CA GLY A 156 -9.28 10.81 -8.29
C GLY A 156 -10.70 11.28 -7.96
N LYS A 157 -10.99 11.64 -6.71
CA LYS A 157 -12.14 12.51 -6.41
C LYS A 157 -11.66 13.95 -6.55
N ASN A 158 -12.12 14.64 -7.60
CA ASN A 158 -11.91 16.08 -7.69
C ASN A 158 -12.45 16.71 -6.40
N ALA A 159 -11.66 17.57 -5.76
CA ALA A 159 -12.24 18.53 -4.83
C ALA A 159 -13.37 19.25 -5.58
N PRO A 160 -14.55 19.45 -5.00
CA PRO A 160 -15.50 20.37 -5.62
C PRO A 160 -14.71 21.66 -5.84
N LEU A 161 -14.58 22.05 -7.11
CA LEU A 161 -14.09 23.35 -7.47
C LEU A 161 -15.06 24.32 -6.77
N PHE A 162 -14.64 24.89 -5.65
CA PHE A 162 -15.29 26.05 -5.09
C PHE A 162 -15.06 27.17 -6.11
N TYR A 163 -15.92 27.21 -7.13
CA TYR A 163 -16.11 28.39 -7.95
C TYR A 163 -16.74 29.43 -7.03
N ASN A 164 -15.92 30.34 -6.51
CA ASN A 164 -16.37 31.65 -6.07
C ASN A 164 -16.61 32.53 -7.29
#